data_AF-A0AAV0NLH3-F1
#
_entry.id   AF-A0AAV0NLH3-F1
#
_cell.length_a   1.000
_cell.length_b   1.000
_cell.length_c   1.000
_cell.angle_alpha   90.00
_cell.angle_beta   90.00
_cell.angle_gamma   90.00
#
_symmetry.space_group_name_H-M   'P 1'
#
loop_
_entity.id
_entity.type
_entity.pdbx_description
1 polymer ?
#
loop_
_entity_poly.entity_id
_entity_poly.type
_entity_poly.pdbx_seq_one_letter_code
_entity_poly.pdbx_strand_id
1 'polypeptide(L)'
;MASLGPEQMEELSHALKNTNRFFLWVVRASEEANLPPNFDPSLEVLDHHAVGCFVTHCGWNSTLEALSLGVPMVAMPQWTDQGTNAKYIEDVWKIGVRAEAGEDGIVKRGVVEKCLREVMEGKKGEEMKSNAKKWKRVMEEAVSEGGSSNKNINEFVDSLIHKEL
;
A
#
# COMPACT_ATOMS: atom_id res chain seq x y z
N MET A 1 15.06 -6.04 7.20
CA MET A 1 13.86 -5.19 7.02
C MET A 1 14.12 -4.31 5.80
N ALA A 2 13.12 -4.03 4.96
CA ALA A 2 13.32 -3.14 3.81
C ALA A 2 13.68 -1.74 4.32
N SER A 3 14.74 -1.12 3.78
CA SER A 3 15.17 0.24 4.09
C SER A 3 15.53 0.98 2.81
N LEU A 4 15.14 2.25 2.71
CA LEU A 4 15.42 3.05 1.51
C LEU A 4 16.76 3.78 1.66
N GLY A 5 17.60 3.66 0.63
CA GLY A 5 18.85 4.42 0.53
C GLY A 5 18.62 5.89 0.15
N PRO A 6 19.63 6.76 0.29
CA PRO A 6 19.54 8.19 -0.02
C PRO A 6 19.01 8.48 -1.43
N GLU A 7 19.50 7.77 -2.44
CA GLU A 7 19.09 7.96 -3.83
C GLU A 7 17.58 7.69 -4.02
N GLN A 8 17.07 6.60 -3.44
CA GLN A 8 15.65 6.28 -3.56
C GLN A 8 14.76 7.27 -2.80
N MET A 9 15.21 7.77 -1.65
CA MET A 9 14.49 8.79 -0.88
C MET A 9 14.50 10.15 -1.60
N GLU A 10 15.58 10.49 -2.30
CA GLU A 10 15.63 11.66 -3.16
C GLU A 10 14.60 11.58 -4.29
N GLU A 11 14.56 10.46 -5.03
CA GLU A 11 13.57 10.26 -6.11
C GLU A 11 12.12 10.35 -5.59
N LEU A 12 11.81 9.73 -4.45
CA LEU A 12 10.48 9.81 -3.83
C LEU A 12 10.12 11.24 -3.41
N SER A 13 11.06 11.95 -2.77
CA SER A 13 10.84 13.31 -2.30
C SER A 13 10.47 14.27 -3.43
N HIS A 14 11.14 14.12 -4.58
CA HIS A 14 10.89 14.93 -5.76
C HIS A 14 9.56 14.56 -6.40
N ALA A 15 9.26 13.26 -6.51
CA ALA A 15 7.98 12.80 -7.03
C ALA A 15 6.82 13.37 -6.23
N LEU A 16 6.87 13.24 -4.89
CA LEU A 16 5.83 13.74 -3.99
C LEU A 16 5.63 15.26 -4.17
N LYS A 17 6.71 16.05 -4.18
CA LYS A 17 6.65 17.51 -4.44
C LYS A 17 6.05 17.83 -5.81
N ASN A 18 6.45 17.11 -6.86
CA ASN A 18 6.02 17.37 -8.23
C ASN A 18 4.56 17.03 -8.49
N THR A 19 3.95 16.15 -7.69
CA THR A 19 2.51 15.87 -7.82
C THR A 19 1.63 17.04 -7.39
N ASN A 20 2.16 17.98 -6.60
CA ASN A 20 1.41 19.09 -6.00
C ASN A 20 0.18 18.60 -5.22
N ARG A 21 0.35 17.49 -4.48
CA ARG A 21 -0.68 16.87 -3.63
C ARG A 21 -0.19 16.79 -2.19
N PHE A 22 -1.13 16.80 -1.25
CA PHE A 22 -0.83 16.51 0.15
C PHE A 22 -0.36 15.05 0.29
N PHE A 23 0.66 14.84 1.12
CA PHE A 23 1.18 13.52 1.43
C PHE A 23 1.60 13.46 2.89
N LEU A 24 1.47 12.26 3.47
CA LEU A 24 2.08 11.93 4.75
C LEU A 24 3.17 10.88 4.48
N TRP A 25 4.41 11.20 4.82
CA TRP A 25 5.51 10.25 4.70
C TRP A 25 6.03 9.88 6.08
N VAL A 26 5.80 8.61 6.46
CA VAL A 26 6.39 8.02 7.65
C VAL A 26 7.85 7.66 7.35
N VAL A 27 8.78 8.41 7.93
CA VAL A 27 10.23 8.16 7.85
C VAL A 27 10.70 7.55 9.17
N ARG A 28 11.47 6.46 9.11
CA ARG A 28 12.04 5.85 10.32
C ARG A 28 13.24 6.65 10.80
N ALA A 29 13.49 6.67 12.10
CA ALA A 29 14.66 7.33 12.68
C ALA A 29 15.99 6.88 12.04
N SER A 30 16.09 5.60 11.65
CA SER A 30 17.27 5.06 10.95
C SER A 30 17.45 5.55 9.51
N GLU A 31 16.43 6.18 8.93
CA GLU A 31 16.37 6.65 7.55
C GLU A 31 16.33 8.18 7.46
N GLU A 32 16.24 8.90 8.59
CA GLU A 32 16.25 10.37 8.61
C GLU A 32 17.50 10.95 7.95
N ALA A 33 18.65 10.31 8.15
CA ALA A 33 19.92 10.71 7.53
C ALA A 33 19.94 10.57 6.00
N ASN A 34 18.99 9.83 5.42
CA ASN A 34 18.86 9.62 3.98
C ASN A 34 17.90 10.63 3.33
N LEU A 35 17.20 11.46 4.11
CA LEU A 35 16.34 12.50 3.57
C LEU A 35 17.16 13.58 2.85
N PRO A 36 16.65 14.14 1.74
CA PRO A 36 17.29 15.26 1.08
C PRO A 36 17.39 16.48 2.01
N PRO A 37 18.43 17.31 1.87
CA PRO A 37 18.57 18.53 2.66
C PRO A 37 17.32 19.42 2.55
N ASN A 38 16.84 19.94 3.67
CA ASN A 38 15.65 20.79 3.75
C ASN A 38 14.34 20.13 3.26
N PHE A 39 14.27 18.80 3.26
CA PHE A 39 13.00 18.09 3.09
C PHE A 39 12.33 17.89 4.45
N ASP A 40 11.18 18.51 4.64
CA ASP A 40 10.31 18.23 5.79
C ASP A 40 9.25 17.21 5.34
N PRO A 41 9.29 15.96 5.84
CA PRO A 41 8.28 14.94 5.53
C PRO A 41 6.90 15.26 6.14
N SER A 42 6.83 16.28 6.99
CA SER A 42 5.68 16.69 7.79
C SER A 42 4.89 17.83 7.14
N LEU A 43 4.53 17.73 5.86
CA LEU A 43 3.63 18.72 5.25
C LEU A 43 2.16 18.36 5.52
N GLU A 44 1.60 19.05 6.53
CA GLU A 44 0.18 19.13 6.95
C GLU A 44 -0.68 17.87 6.76
N VAL A 45 -0.80 17.11 7.84
CA VAL A 45 -1.83 16.08 8.01
C VAL A 45 -3.20 16.74 7.99
N LEU A 46 -3.97 16.54 6.92
CA LEU A 46 -5.41 16.78 6.94
C LEU A 46 -6.16 15.47 7.20
N ASP A 47 -7.14 15.64 8.06
CA ASP A 47 -8.00 14.68 8.72
C ASP A 47 -8.63 13.60 7.82
N HIS A 48 -9.01 12.51 8.48
CA HIS A 48 -9.63 11.28 8.01
C HIS A 48 -10.68 11.45 6.87
N HIS A 49 -10.80 10.45 5.98
CA HIS A 49 -11.46 10.42 4.63
C HIS A 49 -10.64 10.97 3.44
N ALA A 50 -9.54 11.70 3.67
CA ALA A 50 -8.77 12.34 2.59
C ALA A 50 -7.66 11.46 1.94
N VAL A 51 -7.41 10.23 2.42
CA VAL A 51 -6.34 9.37 1.86
C VAL A 51 -6.78 8.83 0.49
N GLY A 52 -6.20 9.40 -0.58
CA GLY A 52 -6.51 9.02 -1.95
C GLY A 52 -5.70 7.84 -2.49
N CYS A 53 -4.52 7.57 -1.91
CA CYS A 53 -3.60 6.52 -2.36
C CYS A 53 -2.60 6.18 -1.25
N PHE A 54 -2.19 4.92 -1.17
CA PHE A 54 -1.13 4.46 -0.28
C PHE A 54 0.07 3.92 -1.07
N VAL A 55 1.23 4.56 -0.92
CA VAL A 55 2.50 4.05 -1.48
C VAL A 55 3.06 3.03 -0.51
N THR A 56 3.20 1.77 -0.95
CA THR A 56 3.57 0.66 -0.05
C THR A 56 4.67 -0.21 -0.64
N HIS A 57 5.53 -0.74 0.23
CA HIS A 57 6.45 -1.80 -0.13
C HIS A 57 5.77 -3.18 -0.27
N CYS A 58 4.44 -3.27 -0.14
CA CYS A 58 3.65 -4.49 -0.31
C CYS A 58 3.91 -5.56 0.75
N GLY A 59 4.28 -5.17 1.98
CA GLY A 59 4.25 -6.07 3.12
C GLY A 59 2.81 -6.54 3.41
N TRP A 60 2.63 -7.81 3.79
CA TRP A 60 1.31 -8.42 3.88
C TRP A 60 0.38 -7.70 4.86
N ASN A 61 0.88 -7.31 6.03
CA ASN A 61 0.07 -6.58 7.03
C ASN A 61 -0.44 -5.24 6.49
N SER A 62 0.44 -4.39 5.95
CA SER A 62 0.05 -3.11 5.36
C SER A 62 -0.86 -3.27 4.14
N THR A 63 -0.71 -4.37 3.40
CA THR A 63 -1.58 -4.71 2.27
C THR A 63 -2.99 -5.06 2.76
N LEU A 64 -3.11 -5.87 3.82
CA LEU A 64 -4.38 -6.20 4.45
C LEU A 64 -5.07 -4.96 5.06
N GLU A 65 -4.30 -4.09 5.72
CA GLU A 65 -4.81 -2.82 6.25
C GLU A 65 -5.39 -1.96 5.12
N ALA A 66 -4.65 -1.76 4.03
CA ALA A 66 -5.13 -0.99 2.88
C ALA A 66 -6.39 -1.59 2.24
N LEU A 67 -6.44 -2.93 2.09
CA LEU A 67 -7.62 -3.65 1.62
C LEU A 67 -8.83 -3.44 2.54
N SER A 68 -8.64 -3.59 3.85
CA SER A 68 -9.71 -3.41 4.86
C SER A 68 -10.23 -1.97 4.90
N LEU A 69 -9.38 -0.99 4.60
CA LEU A 69 -9.77 0.42 4.53
C LEU A 69 -10.31 0.82 3.15
N GLY A 70 -10.13 -0.02 2.13
CA GLY A 70 -10.56 0.25 0.75
C GLY A 70 -9.73 1.35 0.09
N VAL A 71 -8.43 1.38 0.36
CA VAL A 71 -7.49 2.40 -0.12
C VAL A 71 -6.70 1.85 -1.32
N PRO A 72 -6.74 2.52 -2.49
CA PRO A 72 -5.90 2.18 -3.63
C PRO A 72 -4.40 2.32 -3.34
N MET A 73 -3.56 1.59 -4.07
CA MET A 73 -2.13 1.50 -3.77
C MET A 73 -1.22 1.79 -4.96
N VAL A 74 -0.07 2.40 -4.69
CA VAL A 74 1.12 2.31 -5.54
C VAL A 74 2.05 1.28 -4.91
N ALA A 75 2.25 0.16 -5.61
CA ALA A 75 3.05 -0.95 -5.16
C ALA A 75 4.52 -0.75 -5.55
N MET A 76 5.39 -0.63 -4.55
CA MET A 76 6.84 -0.43 -4.71
C MET A 76 7.63 -1.50 -3.94
N PRO A 77 7.54 -2.79 -4.34
CA PRO A 77 8.11 -3.90 -3.59
C PRO A 77 9.62 -3.77 -3.43
N GLN A 78 10.13 -4.21 -2.28
CA GLN A 78 11.55 -4.10 -1.92
C GLN A 78 12.22 -5.46 -1.72
N TRP A 79 11.56 -6.43 -1.05
CA TRP A 79 12.16 -7.74 -0.74
C TRP A 79 11.12 -8.85 -0.51
N THR A 80 11.58 -10.09 -0.43
CA THR A 80 10.83 -11.31 -0.07
C THR A 80 9.62 -11.56 -0.99
N ASP A 81 8.43 -11.65 -0.43
CA ASP A 81 7.16 -11.97 -1.07
C ASP A 81 6.46 -10.73 -1.65
N GLN A 82 7.02 -9.54 -1.42
CA GLN A 82 6.40 -8.26 -1.79
C GLN A 82 6.16 -8.13 -3.29
N GLY A 83 7.02 -8.72 -4.12
CA GLY A 83 6.81 -8.77 -5.58
C GLY A 83 5.55 -9.55 -5.97
N THR A 84 5.25 -10.63 -5.24
CA THR A 84 4.00 -11.39 -5.41
C THR A 84 2.82 -10.57 -4.94
N ASN A 85 2.91 -9.92 -3.78
CA ASN A 85 1.84 -9.06 -3.28
C ASN A 85 1.54 -7.89 -4.25
N ALA A 86 2.58 -7.27 -4.82
CA ALA A 86 2.45 -6.25 -5.85
C ALA A 86 1.70 -6.77 -7.09
N LYS A 87 1.97 -8.01 -7.51
CA LYS A 87 1.23 -8.67 -8.60
C LYS A 87 -0.25 -8.84 -8.28
N TYR A 88 -0.59 -9.20 -7.05
CA TYR A 88 -2.00 -9.29 -6.64
C TYR A 88 -2.70 -7.93 -6.61
N ILE A 89 -2.02 -6.90 -6.11
CA ILE A 89 -2.53 -5.51 -6.07
C ILE A 89 -2.91 -5.03 -7.49
N GLU A 90 -2.03 -5.27 -8.46
CA GLU A 90 -2.17 -4.81 -9.85
C GLU A 90 -3.06 -5.71 -10.71
N ASP A 91 -2.76 -7.01 -10.79
CA ASP A 91 -3.36 -7.91 -11.78
C ASP A 91 -4.66 -8.55 -11.30
N VAL A 92 -4.74 -8.87 -10.00
CA VAL A 92 -5.81 -9.70 -9.43
C VAL A 92 -6.90 -8.83 -8.82
N TRP A 93 -6.54 -8.00 -7.85
CA TRP A 93 -7.47 -7.12 -7.15
C TRP A 93 -7.76 -5.85 -7.94
N LYS A 94 -6.82 -5.43 -8.79
CA LYS A 94 -6.93 -4.24 -9.66
C LYS A 94 -7.23 -2.99 -8.84
N ILE A 95 -6.54 -2.83 -7.72
CA ILE A 95 -6.69 -1.70 -6.78
C ILE A 95 -5.48 -0.78 -6.78
N GLY A 96 -4.53 -1.00 -7.67
CA GLY A 96 -3.30 -0.24 -7.72
C GLY A 96 -2.47 -0.53 -8.95
N VAL A 97 -1.30 0.10 -9.00
CA VAL A 97 -0.29 -0.09 -10.06
C VAL A 97 1.07 -0.36 -9.43
N ARG A 98 1.97 -0.96 -10.18
CA ARG A 98 3.34 -1.21 -9.75
C ARG A 98 4.28 -0.10 -10.22
N ALA A 99 5.09 0.40 -9.29
CA ALA A 99 6.20 1.29 -9.57
C ALA A 99 7.46 0.44 -9.80
N GLU A 100 7.79 0.21 -11.06
CA GLU A 100 8.93 -0.62 -11.45
C GLU A 100 10.25 0.14 -11.29
N ALA A 101 11.24 -0.54 -10.71
CA ALA A 101 12.60 -0.05 -10.61
C ALA A 101 13.34 -0.23 -11.95
N GLY A 102 14.29 0.68 -12.22
CA GLY A 102 15.23 0.51 -13.33
C GLY A 102 16.24 -0.62 -13.08
N GLU A 103 17.16 -0.82 -14.03
CA GLU A 103 18.25 -1.81 -13.91
C GLU A 103 19.17 -1.53 -12.71
N ASP A 104 19.24 -0.28 -12.26
CA ASP A 104 19.96 0.16 -11.07
C ASP A 104 19.24 -0.15 -9.75
N GLY A 105 18.03 -0.74 -9.82
CA GLY A 105 17.20 -1.03 -8.65
C GLY A 105 16.50 0.21 -8.08
N ILE A 106 16.55 1.37 -8.76
CA ILE A 106 15.94 2.62 -8.31
C ILE A 106 14.64 2.89 -9.08
N VAL A 107 13.58 3.19 -8.34
CA VAL A 107 12.34 3.71 -8.89
C VAL A 107 12.48 5.21 -9.09
N LYS A 108 12.60 5.64 -10.34
CA LYS A 108 12.79 7.05 -10.69
C LYS A 108 11.53 7.87 -10.41
N ARG A 109 11.70 9.15 -10.08
CA ARG A 109 10.63 10.10 -9.71
C ARG A 109 9.51 10.16 -10.74
N GLY A 110 9.85 10.15 -12.03
CA GLY A 110 8.86 10.16 -13.11
C GLY A 110 7.97 8.91 -13.14
N VAL A 111 8.49 7.75 -12.71
CA VAL A 111 7.71 6.52 -12.56
C VAL A 111 6.75 6.68 -11.38
N VAL A 112 7.25 7.12 -10.22
CA VAL A 112 6.44 7.35 -9.02
C VAL A 112 5.32 8.36 -9.30
N GLU A 113 5.63 9.49 -9.93
CA GLU A 113 4.66 10.52 -10.31
C GLU A 113 3.57 9.99 -11.23
N LYS A 114 3.96 9.22 -12.26
CA LYS A 114 3.02 8.59 -13.19
C LYS A 114 2.09 7.63 -12.44
N CYS A 115 2.63 6.78 -11.58
CA CYS A 115 1.86 5.83 -10.79
C CYS A 115 0.88 6.55 -9.84
N LEU A 116 1.33 7.58 -9.13
CA LEU A 116 0.47 8.39 -8.26
C LEU A 116 -0.69 9.03 -9.04
N ARG A 117 -0.40 9.62 -10.21
CA ARG A 117 -1.45 10.20 -11.06
C ARG A 117 -2.41 9.12 -11.57
N GLU A 118 -1.92 7.98 -12.02
CA GLU A 118 -2.77 6.90 -12.54
C GLU A 118 -3.73 6.34 -11.47
N VAL A 119 -3.28 6.23 -10.22
CA VAL A 119 -4.10 5.76 -9.10
C VAL A 119 -5.08 6.83 -8.62
N MET A 120 -4.69 8.11 -8.64
CA MET A 120 -5.48 9.19 -8.05
C MET A 120 -6.34 9.98 -9.04
N GLU A 121 -6.13 9.82 -10.35
CA GLU A 121 -6.75 10.63 -11.39
C GLU A 121 -7.34 9.78 -12.52
N GLY A 122 -8.31 10.38 -13.23
CA GLY A 122 -8.88 9.81 -14.45
C GLY A 122 -9.70 8.54 -14.22
N LYS A 123 -10.12 7.91 -15.32
CA LYS A 123 -11.03 6.75 -15.29
C LYS A 123 -10.40 5.54 -14.60
N LYS A 124 -9.11 5.29 -14.82
CA LYS A 124 -8.39 4.18 -14.20
C LYS A 124 -8.33 4.30 -12.68
N GLY A 125 -8.02 5.50 -12.15
CA GLY A 125 -8.03 5.72 -10.71
C GLY A 125 -9.41 5.50 -10.08
N GLU A 126 -10.48 5.96 -10.75
CA GLU A 126 -11.86 5.70 -10.30
C GLU A 126 -12.22 4.20 -10.32
N GLU A 127 -11.76 3.45 -11.33
CA GLU A 127 -11.91 2.00 -11.39
C GLU A 127 -11.18 1.30 -10.23
N MET A 128 -9.92 1.68 -9.96
CA MET A 128 -9.15 1.14 -8.83
C MET A 128 -9.80 1.44 -7.48
N LYS A 129 -10.31 2.67 -7.31
CA LYS A 129 -11.05 3.09 -6.11
C LYS A 129 -12.36 2.31 -5.94
N SER A 130 -13.07 2.04 -7.03
CA SER A 130 -14.27 1.19 -7.00
C SER A 130 -13.92 -0.25 -6.60
N ASN A 131 -12.85 -0.81 -7.17
CA ASN A 131 -12.35 -2.14 -6.81
C ASN A 131 -11.90 -2.21 -5.34
N ALA A 132 -11.22 -1.17 -4.84
CA ALA A 132 -10.79 -1.10 -3.45
C ALA A 132 -12.00 -1.12 -2.49
N LYS A 133 -13.06 -0.36 -2.80
CA LYS A 133 -14.32 -0.42 -2.06
C LYS A 133 -15.00 -1.79 -2.12
N LYS A 134 -14.94 -2.47 -3.27
CA LYS A 134 -15.48 -3.84 -3.42
C LYS A 134 -14.73 -4.82 -2.51
N TRP A 135 -13.40 -4.80 -2.53
CA TRP A 135 -12.59 -5.68 -1.71
C TRP A 135 -12.71 -5.40 -0.22
N LYS A 136 -12.86 -4.13 0.17
CA LYS A 136 -13.23 -3.77 1.54
C LYS A 136 -14.49 -4.50 2.02
N ARG A 137 -15.57 -4.48 1.22
CA ARG A 137 -16.82 -5.17 1.58
C ARG A 137 -16.62 -6.68 1.70
N VAL A 138 -15.88 -7.29 0.78
CA VAL A 138 -15.54 -8.72 0.85
C VAL A 138 -14.79 -9.04 2.14
N MET A 139 -13.84 -8.19 2.54
CA MET A 139 -13.11 -8.33 3.81
C MET A 139 -14.04 -8.22 5.02
N GLU A 140 -14.90 -7.19 5.05
CA GLU A 140 -15.88 -6.97 6.12
C GLU A 140 -16.85 -8.16 6.25
N GLU A 141 -17.38 -8.65 5.14
CA GLU A 141 -18.26 -9.83 5.10
C GLU A 141 -17.55 -11.09 5.60
N ALA A 142 -16.30 -11.31 5.19
CA ALA A 142 -15.54 -12.49 5.58
C ALA A 142 -15.27 -12.56 7.10
N VAL A 143 -15.00 -11.42 7.74
CA VAL A 143 -14.69 -11.36 9.18
C VAL A 143 -15.92 -11.14 10.08
N SER A 144 -17.06 -10.75 9.51
CA SER A 144 -18.31 -10.58 10.26
C SER A 144 -18.81 -11.89 10.89
N GLU A 145 -19.71 -11.78 11.87
CA GLU A 145 -20.34 -12.95 12.49
C GLU A 145 -21.04 -13.81 11.43
N GLY A 146 -20.69 -15.09 11.38
CA GLY A 146 -21.17 -16.02 10.35
C GLY A 146 -20.47 -15.89 8.98
N GLY A 147 -19.52 -14.97 8.84
CA GLY A 147 -18.64 -14.82 7.69
C GLY A 147 -17.67 -15.99 7.52
N SER A 148 -17.01 -16.08 6.37
CA SER A 148 -16.14 -17.22 6.03
C SER A 148 -14.93 -17.34 6.96
N SER A 149 -14.23 -16.24 7.26
CA SER A 149 -13.08 -16.26 8.17
C SER A 149 -13.51 -16.53 9.62
N ASN A 150 -14.65 -15.98 10.04
CA ASN A 150 -15.24 -16.25 11.34
C ASN A 150 -15.62 -17.73 11.51
N LYS A 151 -16.23 -18.35 10.49
CA LYS A 151 -16.52 -19.79 10.48
C LYS A 151 -15.25 -20.63 10.54
N ASN A 152 -14.27 -20.32 9.70
CA ASN A 152 -13.02 -21.07 9.64
C ASN A 152 -12.27 -21.05 10.98
N ILE A 153 -12.23 -19.91 11.68
CA ILE A 153 -11.56 -19.84 12.99
C ILE A 153 -12.34 -20.61 14.06
N ASN A 154 -13.67 -20.55 14.04
CA ASN A 154 -14.50 -21.33 14.97
C ASN A 154 -14.33 -22.83 14.73
N GLU A 155 -14.40 -23.30 13.49
CA GLU A 155 -14.17 -24.71 13.13
C GLU A 155 -12.78 -25.18 13.56
N PHE A 156 -11.76 -24.33 13.41
CA PHE A 156 -10.41 -24.62 13.88
C PHE A 156 -10.37 -24.78 15.41
N VAL A 157 -10.95 -23.84 16.15
CA VAL A 157 -11.01 -23.89 17.63
C VAL A 157 -11.78 -25.12 18.11
N ASP A 158 -12.94 -25.41 17.52
CA ASP A 158 -13.75 -26.59 17.85
C ASP A 158 -12.94 -27.89 17.62
N SER A 159 -12.16 -27.96 16.53
CA SER A 159 -11.31 -29.12 16.25
C SER A 159 -10.18 -29.35 17.26
N LEU A 160 -9.74 -28.30 17.96
CA LEU A 160 -8.73 -28.42 19.02
C LEU A 160 -9.37 -28.89 20.33
N ILE A 161 -10.58 -28.40 20.63
CA ILE A 161 -11.33 -28.78 21.84
C ILE A 161 -11.79 -30.24 21.75
N HIS A 162 -12.17 -30.71 20.56
CA HIS A 162 -12.66 -32.08 20.35
C HIS A 162 -11.56 -33.12 20.09
N LYS A 163 -10.26 -32.75 20.19
CA LYS A 163 -9.12 -33.67 20.03
C LYS A 163 -8.62 -34.31 21.33
N GLU A 164 -9.24 -34.03 22.48
CA GLU A 164 -8.88 -34.60 23.80
C GLU A 164 -9.84 -35.68 24.33
N LEU A 165 -10.52 -36.45 23.46
CA LEU A 165 -11.27 -37.66 23.86
C LEU A 165 -10.91 -38.87 23.01
#